data_AF-A0A8S3BGR8-F1
#
_entry.id   AF-A0A8S3BGR8-F1
#
_cell.length_a   1.000
_cell.length_b   1.000
_cell.length_c   1.000
_cell.angle_alpha   90.00
_cell.angle_beta   90.00
_cell.angle_gamma   90.00
#
_symmetry.space_group_name_H-M   'P 1'
#
loop_
_entity.id
_entity.type
_entity.pdbx_description
1 polymer ?
#
loop_
_entity_poly.entity_id
_entity_poly.type
_entity_poly.pdbx_seq_one_letter_code
_entity_poly.pdbx_strand_id
1 'polypeptide(L)'
;MIKYETFLRLSEPIQELFDSYRTDDNAITMVLDLIQQHVVERFGYRHVNALRTAMSRFPDDPIIKEAFYVKHNKITQGLVNQGQCAIDVKLFTLNGQSTTLFSYITAEQPLVVLAGSTT
;
A
#
# COMPACT_ATOMS: atom_id res chain seq x y z
N MET A 1 -17.00 -3.98 -2.26
CA MET A 1 -16.15 -4.15 -1.06
C MET A 1 -14.75 -3.59 -1.28
N ILE A 2 -13.85 -4.21 -2.07
CA ILE A 2 -12.45 -3.75 -2.19
C ILE A 2 -12.32 -2.32 -2.73
N LYS A 3 -13.02 -1.96 -3.81
CA LYS A 3 -13.04 -0.57 -4.30
C LYS A 3 -13.51 0.45 -3.24
N TYR A 4 -14.45 0.03 -2.39
CA TYR A 4 -14.99 0.90 -1.33
C TYR A 4 -14.03 1.01 -0.14
N GLU A 5 -13.32 -0.08 0.19
CA GLU A 5 -12.24 -0.04 1.17
C GLU A 5 -11.09 0.85 0.69
N THR A 6 -10.67 0.73 -0.58
CA THR A 6 -9.69 1.65 -1.19
C THR A 6 -10.18 3.10 -1.13
N PHE A 7 -11.45 3.35 -1.46
CA PHE A 7 -12.03 4.69 -1.38
C PHE A 7 -11.98 5.28 0.04
N LEU A 8 -12.36 4.51 1.06
CA LEU A 8 -12.29 4.96 2.45
C LEU A 8 -10.85 5.18 2.90
N ARG A 9 -9.95 4.28 2.51
CA ARG A 9 -8.53 4.39 2.83
C ARG A 9 -7.94 5.69 2.30
N LEU A 10 -8.31 6.08 1.08
CA LEU A 10 -7.87 7.31 0.41
C LEU A 10 -8.69 8.55 0.80
N SER A 11 -9.61 8.45 1.77
CA SER A 11 -10.42 9.59 2.20
C SER A 11 -9.67 10.49 3.17
N GLU A 12 -9.81 11.80 3.01
CA GLU A 12 -9.10 12.83 3.80
C GLU A 12 -9.10 12.56 5.33
N PRO A 13 -10.22 12.19 5.99
CA PRO A 13 -10.19 11.95 7.44
C PRO A 13 -9.36 10.72 7.86
N ILE A 14 -9.32 9.69 7.02
CA ILE A 14 -8.53 8.48 7.29
C ILE A 14 -7.05 8.73 7.00
N GLN A 15 -6.79 9.54 5.98
CA GLN A 15 -5.46 9.98 5.59
C GLN A 15 -4.83 10.85 6.70
N GLU A 16 -5.57 11.81 7.27
CA GLU A 16 -5.14 12.56 8.46
C GLU A 16 -4.82 11.66 9.66
N LEU A 17 -5.62 10.60 9.87
CA LEU A 17 -5.36 9.61 10.92
C LEU A 17 -4.05 8.84 10.68
N PHE A 18 -3.77 8.42 9.44
CA PHE A 18 -2.49 7.77 9.14
C PHE A 18 -1.30 8.69 9.34
N ASP A 19 -1.41 9.96 8.95
CA ASP A 19 -0.37 10.95 9.19
C ASP A 19 -0.09 11.15 10.68
N SER A 20 -1.15 11.18 11.51
CA SER A 20 -1.02 11.29 12.97
C SER A 20 -0.30 10.10 13.60
N TYR A 21 -0.43 8.91 13.00
CA TYR A 21 0.16 7.65 13.46
C TYR A 21 1.36 7.19 12.63
N ARG A 22 1.95 8.04 11.79
CA ARG A 22 2.98 7.67 10.81
C ARG A 22 4.21 6.92 11.39
N THR A 23 4.47 7.07 12.68
CA THR A 23 5.59 6.42 13.40
C THR A 23 5.16 5.25 14.29
N ASP A 24 3.86 4.92 14.34
CA ASP A 24 3.29 3.86 15.15
C ASP A 24 2.59 2.82 14.26
N ASP A 25 3.34 1.78 13.90
CA ASP A 25 2.88 0.70 13.04
C ASP A 25 1.68 -0.07 13.65
N ASN A 26 1.57 -0.13 14.98
CA ASN A 26 0.45 -0.79 15.65
C ASN A 26 -0.83 0.04 15.47
N ALA A 27 -0.74 1.35 15.67
CA ALA A 27 -1.87 2.25 15.48
C ALA A 27 -2.35 2.26 14.01
N ILE A 28 -1.43 2.29 13.04
CA ILE A 28 -1.76 2.17 11.61
C ILE A 28 -2.50 0.85 11.34
N THR A 29 -2.02 -0.26 11.92
CA THR A 29 -2.67 -1.57 11.77
C THR A 29 -4.08 -1.57 12.34
N MET A 30 -4.29 -0.97 13.51
CA MET A 30 -5.63 -0.84 14.11
C MET A 30 -6.58 -0.02 13.23
N VAL A 31 -6.14 1.11 12.67
CA VAL A 31 -6.94 1.92 11.75
C VAL A 31 -7.32 1.11 10.50
N LEU A 32 -6.37 0.37 9.93
CA LEU A 32 -6.65 -0.51 8.78
C LEU A 32 -7.66 -1.61 9.10
N ASP A 33 -7.58 -2.22 10.28
CA ASP A 33 -8.53 -3.24 10.71
C ASP A 33 -9.93 -2.65 10.95
N LEU A 34 -10.04 -1.45 11.52
CA LEU A 34 -11.31 -0.74 11.70
C LEU A 34 -11.98 -0.42 10.35
N ILE A 35 -11.21 0.08 9.37
CA ILE A 35 -11.72 0.34 8.02
C ILE A 35 -12.22 -0.96 7.39
N GLN A 36 -11.42 -2.03 7.46
CA GLN A 36 -11.78 -3.32 6.90
C GLN A 36 -13.03 -3.89 7.56
N GLN A 37 -13.15 -3.79 8.89
CA GLN A 37 -14.32 -4.22 9.64
C GLN A 37 -15.56 -3.42 9.21
N HIS A 38 -15.45 -2.09 9.11
CA HIS A 38 -16.55 -1.24 8.65
C HIS A 38 -17.03 -1.61 7.23
N VAL A 39 -16.10 -1.86 6.30
CA VAL A 39 -16.44 -2.28 4.93
C VAL A 39 -17.14 -3.63 4.94
N VAL A 40 -16.69 -4.56 5.75
CA VAL A 40 -17.25 -5.92 5.85
C VAL A 40 -18.67 -5.86 6.39
N GLU A 41 -18.90 -5.11 7.47
CA GLU A 41 -20.22 -4.90 8.06
C GLU A 41 -21.18 -4.20 7.08
N ARG A 42 -20.71 -3.15 6.39
CA ARG A 42 -21.54 -2.39 5.43
C ARG A 42 -22.04 -3.25 4.27
N PHE A 43 -21.31 -4.29 3.89
CA PHE A 43 -21.70 -5.23 2.84
C PHE A 43 -22.34 -6.52 3.37
N GLY A 44 -22.70 -6.57 4.66
CA GLY A 44 -23.44 -7.70 5.26
C GLY A 44 -22.59 -8.89 5.68
N TYR A 45 -21.26 -8.74 5.74
CA TYR A 45 -20.33 -9.77 6.20
C TYR A 45 -19.99 -9.56 7.67
N ARG A 46 -19.50 -10.61 8.34
CA ARG A 46 -19.14 -10.59 9.78
C ARG A 46 -17.64 -10.68 10.05
N HIS A 47 -16.84 -11.04 9.04
CA HIS A 47 -15.43 -11.34 9.22
C HIS A 47 -14.57 -10.63 8.18
N VAL A 48 -13.51 -9.95 8.64
CA VAL A 48 -12.51 -9.27 7.80
C VAL A 48 -11.86 -10.20 6.77
N ASN A 49 -11.84 -11.50 7.07
CA ASN A 49 -11.38 -12.53 6.13
C ASN A 49 -12.15 -12.52 4.80
N ALA A 50 -13.37 -11.97 4.73
CA ALA A 50 -14.08 -11.78 3.45
C ALA A 50 -13.30 -10.90 2.46
N LEU A 51 -12.59 -9.86 2.93
CA LEU A 51 -11.72 -9.03 2.08
C LEU A 51 -10.41 -9.74 1.75
N ARG A 52 -9.83 -10.46 2.72
CA ARG A 52 -8.53 -11.15 2.57
C ARG A 52 -8.62 -12.37 1.66
N THR A 53 -9.76 -13.06 1.63
CA THR A 53 -10.03 -14.20 0.75
C THR A 53 -10.15 -13.80 -0.73
N ALA A 54 -10.40 -12.53 -1.03
CA ALA A 54 -10.48 -12.04 -2.41
C ALA A 54 -9.15 -12.24 -3.16
N MET A 55 -8.00 -12.04 -2.49
CA MET A 55 -6.68 -12.28 -3.08
C MET A 55 -6.48 -13.76 -3.43
N SER A 56 -7.01 -14.66 -2.61
CA SER A 56 -6.93 -16.11 -2.86
C SER A 56 -7.89 -16.59 -3.95
N ARG A 57 -9.06 -15.96 -4.08
CA ARG A 57 -10.10 -16.35 -5.04
C ARG A 57 -9.92 -15.73 -6.42
N PHE A 58 -9.37 -14.52 -6.48
CA PHE A 58 -9.19 -13.74 -7.70
C PHE A 58 -7.74 -13.25 -7.78
N PRO A 59 -6.76 -14.17 -7.82
CA PRO A 59 -5.35 -13.80 -7.78
C PRO A 59 -4.93 -12.98 -8.99
N ASP A 60 -5.62 -13.13 -10.14
CA ASP A 60 -5.28 -12.47 -11.41
C ASP A 60 -6.11 -11.22 -11.72
N ASP A 61 -7.07 -10.87 -10.86
CA ASP A 61 -7.85 -9.66 -11.05
C ASP A 61 -6.98 -8.41 -10.78
N PRO A 62 -6.83 -7.49 -11.74
CA PRO A 62 -5.94 -6.35 -11.62
C PRO A 62 -6.36 -5.39 -10.49
N ILE A 63 -7.66 -5.25 -10.24
CA ILE A 63 -8.18 -4.39 -9.15
C ILE A 63 -7.79 -4.98 -7.79
N ILE A 64 -7.78 -6.31 -7.69
CA ILE A 64 -7.36 -7.02 -6.48
C ILE A 64 -5.85 -6.89 -6.30
N LYS A 65 -5.05 -7.15 -7.35
CA LYS A 65 -3.57 -7.01 -7.28
C LYS A 65 -3.16 -5.61 -6.84
N GLU A 66 -3.74 -4.57 -7.45
CA GLU A 66 -3.41 -3.18 -7.15
C GLU A 66 -3.72 -2.79 -5.70
N ALA A 67 -4.88 -3.21 -5.18
CA ALA A 67 -5.31 -2.87 -3.81
C ALA A 67 -4.39 -3.44 -2.71
N PHE A 68 -3.71 -4.56 -2.97
CA PHE A 68 -2.79 -5.22 -2.03
C PHE A 68 -1.31 -4.87 -2.29
N TYR A 69 -0.93 -4.53 -3.53
CA TYR A 69 0.44 -4.16 -3.92
C TYR A 69 1.03 -3.00 -3.13
N VAL A 70 0.26 -1.92 -2.94
CA VAL A 70 0.71 -0.69 -2.25
C VAL A 70 1.17 -0.96 -0.81
N LYS A 71 0.69 -2.04 -0.17
CA LYS A 71 1.09 -2.41 1.20
C LYS A 71 2.54 -2.91 1.29
N HIS A 72 3.10 -3.46 0.21
CA HIS A 72 4.40 -4.11 0.25
C HIS A 72 5.58 -3.16 -0.02
N ASN A 73 5.34 -2.03 -0.68
CA ASN A 73 6.37 -1.05 -1.04
C ASN A 73 6.25 0.21 -0.19
N LYS A 74 6.67 0.12 1.07
CA LYS A 74 6.82 1.27 1.97
C LYS A 74 8.28 1.42 2.40
N ILE A 75 8.78 2.65 2.41
CA ILE A 75 10.10 2.97 2.95
C ILE A 75 10.01 4.16 3.92
N THR A 76 10.70 4.04 5.05
CA THR A 76 10.73 5.05 6.14
C THR A 76 12.15 5.55 6.44
N GLN A 77 13.12 5.36 5.53
CA GLN A 77 14.53 5.72 5.72
C GLN A 77 14.84 7.24 5.59
N GLY A 78 13.86 8.09 5.86
CA GLY A 78 14.01 9.55 5.91
C GLY A 78 13.78 10.26 4.58
N LEU A 79 14.09 11.55 4.56
CA LEU A 79 13.85 12.45 3.43
C LEU A 79 14.93 12.29 2.37
N VAL A 80 14.53 12.21 1.10
CA VAL A 80 15.44 12.28 -0.05
C VAL A 80 15.58 13.74 -0.47
N ASN A 81 16.81 14.25 -0.49
CA ASN A 81 17.10 15.62 -0.93
C ASN A 81 17.71 15.62 -2.33
N GLN A 82 17.48 16.70 -3.09
CA GLN A 82 18.07 16.86 -4.42
C GLN A 82 19.61 16.83 -4.35
N GLY A 83 20.24 16.10 -5.27
CA GLY A 83 21.69 15.94 -5.33
C GLY A 83 22.25 14.83 -4.45
N GLN A 84 21.43 14.18 -3.60
CA GLN A 84 21.85 13.00 -2.86
C GLN A 84 21.82 11.74 -3.75
N CYS A 85 22.68 10.78 -3.43
CA CYS A 85 22.61 9.45 -4.04
C CYS A 85 21.28 8.78 -3.65
N ALA A 86 20.60 8.17 -4.62
CA ALA A 86 19.44 7.35 -4.33
C ALA A 86 19.85 6.18 -3.42
N ILE A 87 18.96 5.78 -2.52
CA ILE A 87 19.14 4.61 -1.68
C ILE A 87 18.62 3.40 -2.45
N ASP A 88 19.32 2.27 -2.40
CA ASP A 88 18.75 1.04 -2.95
C ASP A 88 17.71 0.47 -2.00
N VAL A 89 16.45 0.52 -2.42
CA VAL A 89 15.31 0.13 -1.59
C VAL A 89 14.78 -1.23 -2.02
N LYS A 90 14.39 -2.06 -1.05
CA LYS A 90 13.69 -3.32 -1.36
C LYS A 90 12.30 -3.01 -1.88
N LEU A 91 11.95 -3.60 -3.00
CA LEU A 91 10.63 -3.49 -3.63
C LEU A 91 10.03 -4.88 -3.80
N PHE A 92 8.72 -4.94 -3.93
CA PHE A 92 7.94 -6.10 -4.32
C PHE A 92 7.20 -5.76 -5.61
N THR A 93 7.19 -6.67 -6.56
CA THR A 93 6.42 -6.53 -7.81
C THR A 93 4.92 -6.77 -7.56
N LEU A 94 4.07 -6.49 -8.55
CA LEU A 94 2.63 -6.82 -8.49
C LEU A 94 2.36 -8.31 -8.27
N ASN A 95 3.34 -9.17 -8.57
CA ASN A 95 3.26 -10.61 -8.35
C ASN A 95 3.86 -11.03 -7.00
N GLY A 96 4.20 -10.08 -6.12
CA GLY A 96 4.78 -10.35 -4.80
C GLY A 96 6.23 -10.80 -4.81
N GLN A 97 6.90 -10.78 -5.97
CA GLN A 97 8.33 -11.10 -6.05
C GLN A 97 9.18 -9.95 -5.53
N SER A 98 10.19 -10.26 -4.72
CA SER A 98 11.14 -9.26 -4.21
C SER A 98 12.10 -8.82 -5.31
N THR A 99 12.40 -7.52 -5.34
CA THR A 99 13.39 -6.87 -6.21
C THR A 99 14.00 -5.66 -5.48
N THR A 100 14.86 -4.87 -6.13
CA THR A 100 15.40 -3.62 -5.56
C THR A 100 15.17 -2.43 -6.50
N LEU A 101 15.35 -1.20 -6.02
CA LEU A 101 15.24 -0.03 -6.88
C LEU A 101 16.32 -0.03 -7.96
N PHE A 102 17.54 -0.41 -7.58
CA PHE A 102 18.69 -0.38 -8.48
C PHE A 102 18.59 -1.44 -9.59
N SER A 103 17.79 -2.50 -9.43
CA SER A 103 17.55 -3.45 -10.52
C SER A 103 16.83 -2.82 -11.73
N TYR A 104 16.20 -1.66 -11.53
CA TYR A 104 15.52 -0.91 -12.60
C TYR A 104 16.38 0.22 -13.18
N ILE A 105 17.57 0.47 -12.62
CA ILE A 105 18.49 1.47 -13.17
C ILE A 105 19.24 0.83 -14.34
N THR A 106 19.07 1.39 -15.53
CA THR A 106 19.85 1.02 -16.72
C THR A 106 20.77 2.19 -17.09
N ALA A 107 21.91 1.90 -17.72
CA ALA A 107 22.86 2.93 -18.12
C ALA A 107 22.32 3.86 -19.24
N GLU A 108 21.24 3.44 -19.90
CA GLU A 108 20.74 4.07 -21.11
C GLU A 108 19.57 5.02 -20.86
N GLN A 109 18.85 4.89 -19.73
CA GLN A 109 17.65 5.67 -19.47
C GLN A 109 17.53 6.10 -18.00
N PRO A 110 17.07 7.34 -17.74
CA PRO A 110 16.80 7.79 -16.39
C PRO A 110 15.63 7.01 -15.79
N LEU A 111 15.79 6.55 -14.55
CA LEU A 111 14.71 5.94 -13.78
C LEU A 111 13.83 7.04 -13.18
N VAL A 112 12.55 7.05 -13.54
CA VAL A 112 11.54 7.94 -12.95
C VAL A 112 10.73 7.16 -11.93
N VAL A 113 10.80 7.58 -10.66
CA VAL A 113 9.99 7.00 -9.59
C VAL A 113 8.81 7.94 -9.32
N LEU A 114 7.61 7.45 -9.60
CA LEU A 114 6.38 8.11 -9.17
C LEU A 114 6.00 7.53 -7.81
N ALA A 115 6.31 8.29 -6.76
CA ALA A 115 5.82 8.00 -5.43
C ALA A 115 4.47 8.70 -5.23
N GLY A 116 3.43 7.92 -4.96
CA GLY A 116 2.22 8.44 -4.36
C GLY A 116 2.40 8.41 -2.86
N SER A 117 2.13 9.53 -2.19
CA SER A 117 1.79 9.43 -0.78
C SER A 117 0.42 8.78 -0.72
N THR A 118 0.31 7.64 -0.06
CA THR A 118 -0.93 7.36 0.68
C THR A 118 -0.81 8.17 1.98
N THR A 119 -0.81 9.50 1.83
CA THR A 119 -1.08 10.45 2.94
C THR A 119 -2.52 10.21 3.25
#